data_AF-A0A1V5H2B8-F1
#
_entry.id   AF-A0A1V5H2B8-F1
#
_cell.length_a   1.000
_cell.length_b   1.000
_cell.length_c   1.000
_cell.angle_alpha   90.00
_cell.angle_beta   90.00
_cell.angle_gamma   90.00
#
_symmetry.space_group_name_H-M   'P 1'
#
loop_
_entity.id
_entity.type
_entity.pdbx_description
1 polymer ?
#
loop_
_entity_poly.entity_id
_entity_poly.type
_entity_poly.pdbx_seq_one_letter_code
_entity_poly.pdbx_strand_id
1 'polypeptide(L)'
;MPIPPPATAIHGITDDDVKDCPTFRQVAKSLADMLEGCDLAGFNSSRFDVPMLSEEFLRAGVDFDMSKRKFVDVQIIFHKKEPRTLEAAYKFYCGKELENAHSAEADTIATYEVLKSQLEHYPDLENDIAFLSKEYSSFNNNVDFAGRIVFDENGIEIFNFGKHKGKSVTQVLRDEPSYYSWMMDGDFPLNTKQMLTKIRLREMNG
;
A
#
# COMPACT_ATOMS: atom_id res chain seq x y z
N MET A 1 4.40 -14.48 -26.12
CA MET A 1 3.98 -13.34 -25.27
C MET A 1 5.21 -12.92 -24.51
N PRO A 2 5.71 -11.69 -24.66
CA PRO A 2 6.89 -11.25 -23.94
C PRO A 2 6.60 -11.06 -22.45
N ILE A 3 7.58 -11.26 -21.58
CA ILE A 3 7.48 -10.98 -20.14
C ILE A 3 7.35 -9.45 -19.94
N PRO A 4 6.36 -8.96 -19.17
CA PRO A 4 6.23 -7.52 -18.91
C PRO A 4 7.49 -6.96 -18.24
N PRO A 5 8.06 -5.82 -18.70
CA PRO A 5 9.25 -5.22 -18.09
C PRO A 5 9.14 -4.97 -16.57
N PRO A 6 7.98 -4.55 -16.02
CA PRO A 6 7.83 -4.43 -14.57
C PRO A 6 7.96 -5.77 -13.82
N ALA A 7 7.59 -6.90 -14.44
CA ALA A 7 7.74 -8.22 -13.84
C ALA A 7 9.21 -8.64 -13.85
N THR A 8 9.90 -8.47 -14.99
CA THR A 8 11.35 -8.70 -15.10
C THR A 8 12.13 -7.86 -14.09
N ALA A 9 11.75 -6.60 -13.85
CA ALA A 9 12.39 -5.76 -12.84
C ALA A 9 12.24 -6.29 -11.41
N ILE A 10 11.22 -7.11 -11.13
CA ILE A 10 10.97 -7.71 -9.81
C ILE A 10 11.66 -9.07 -9.68
N HIS A 11 11.42 -10.00 -10.61
CA HIS A 11 11.88 -11.39 -10.50
C HIS A 11 13.18 -11.68 -11.27
N GLY A 12 13.66 -10.76 -12.10
CA GLY A 12 14.93 -10.87 -12.82
C GLY A 12 14.95 -11.86 -13.99
N ILE A 13 13.80 -12.42 -14.39
CA ILE A 13 13.69 -13.39 -15.50
C ILE A 13 13.32 -12.61 -16.76
N THR A 14 14.13 -12.81 -17.80
CA THR A 14 13.97 -12.20 -19.12
C THR A 14 13.37 -13.20 -20.10
N ASP A 15 12.88 -12.71 -21.24
CA ASP A 15 12.46 -13.59 -22.34
C ASP A 15 13.61 -14.49 -22.82
N ASP A 16 14.86 -14.01 -22.75
CA ASP A 16 16.04 -14.77 -23.14
C ASP A 16 16.34 -15.96 -22.22
N ASP A 17 16.03 -15.85 -20.93
CA ASP A 17 16.26 -16.91 -19.95
C ASP A 17 15.37 -18.14 -20.17
N VAL A 18 14.19 -17.94 -20.78
CA VAL A 18 13.17 -18.98 -20.95
C VAL A 18 12.91 -19.37 -22.39
N LYS A 19 13.61 -18.75 -23.37
CA LYS A 19 13.34 -18.95 -24.80
C LYS A 19 13.45 -20.40 -25.27
N ASP A 20 14.37 -21.16 -24.67
CA ASP A 20 14.66 -22.56 -24.99
C ASP A 20 14.06 -23.54 -23.96
N CYS A 21 13.34 -23.02 -22.95
CA CYS A 21 12.67 -23.83 -21.94
C CYS A 21 11.35 -24.42 -22.47
N PRO A 22 10.90 -25.57 -21.93
CA PRO A 22 9.62 -26.13 -22.32
C PRO A 22 8.46 -25.22 -21.90
N THR A 23 7.46 -25.13 -22.77
CA THR A 23 6.18 -24.47 -22.45
C THR A 23 5.42 -25.24 -21.37
N PHE A 24 4.51 -24.56 -20.67
CA PHE A 24 3.65 -25.22 -19.68
C PHE A 24 2.93 -26.45 -20.27
N ARG A 25 2.36 -26.34 -21.48
CA ARG A 25 1.68 -27.45 -22.17
C ARG A 25 2.58 -28.70 -22.33
N GLN A 26 3.88 -28.52 -22.55
CA GLN A 26 4.83 -29.63 -22.70
C GLN A 26 5.10 -30.35 -21.38
N VAL A 27 5.04 -29.65 -20.24
CA VAL A 27 5.31 -30.22 -18.91
C VAL A 27 4.05 -30.51 -18.09
N ALA A 28 2.88 -30.07 -18.54
CA ALA A 28 1.63 -30.13 -17.79
C ALA A 28 1.31 -31.55 -17.30
N LYS A 29 1.42 -32.57 -18.15
CA LYS A 29 1.12 -33.95 -17.73
C LYS A 29 2.04 -34.44 -16.61
N SER A 30 3.36 -34.23 -16.75
CA SER A 30 4.32 -34.60 -15.71
C SER A 30 4.14 -33.81 -14.41
N LEU A 31 3.73 -32.54 -14.52
CA LEU A 31 3.41 -31.72 -13.34
C LEU A 31 2.14 -32.22 -12.65
N ALA A 32 1.09 -32.57 -13.40
CA ALA A 32 -0.14 -33.13 -12.84
C ALA A 32 0.15 -34.46 -12.12
N ASP A 33 0.95 -35.34 -12.73
CA ASP A 33 1.37 -36.61 -12.13
C ASP A 33 2.18 -36.38 -10.83
N MET A 34 3.09 -35.39 -10.84
CA MET A 34 3.87 -35.02 -9.65
C MET A 34 3.00 -34.45 -8.53
N LEU A 35 1.97 -33.68 -8.88
CA LEU A 35 1.06 -33.05 -7.95
C LEU A 35 -0.11 -33.95 -7.55
N GLU A 36 -0.16 -35.20 -8.03
CA GLU A 36 -1.23 -36.14 -7.70
C GLU A 36 -1.16 -36.56 -6.23
N GLY A 37 -2.30 -36.46 -5.53
CA GLY A 37 -2.38 -36.70 -4.08
C GLY A 37 -1.74 -35.62 -3.20
N CYS A 38 -1.16 -34.57 -3.78
CA CYS A 38 -0.56 -33.46 -3.04
C CYS A 38 -1.59 -32.36 -2.72
N ASP A 39 -1.56 -31.88 -1.47
CA ASP A 39 -2.15 -30.60 -1.10
C ASP A 39 -1.20 -29.45 -1.45
N LEU A 40 -1.75 -28.26 -1.66
CA LEU A 40 -0.99 -27.10 -2.11
C LEU A 40 -0.88 -26.06 -1.00
N ALA A 41 0.34 -25.63 -0.72
CA ALA A 41 0.63 -24.55 0.22
C ALA A 41 1.43 -23.44 -0.44
N GLY A 42 1.13 -22.19 -0.12
CA GLY A 42 1.86 -21.04 -0.66
C GLY A 42 1.56 -19.76 0.10
N PHE A 43 2.11 -18.64 -0.36
CA PHE A 43 1.92 -17.33 0.24
C PHE A 43 1.21 -16.42 -0.76
N ASN A 44 -0.03 -16.00 -0.45
CA ASN A 44 -0.94 -15.35 -1.40
C ASN A 44 -1.36 -16.27 -2.58
N SER A 45 -1.19 -17.58 -2.42
CA SER A 45 -1.39 -18.54 -3.49
C SER A 45 -2.85 -18.78 -3.83
N SER A 46 -3.76 -18.60 -2.87
CA SER A 46 -5.20 -18.77 -3.13
C SER A 46 -5.76 -17.72 -4.09
N ARG A 47 -5.11 -16.55 -4.16
CA ARG A 47 -5.53 -15.43 -5.02
C ARG A 47 -4.80 -15.38 -6.35
N PHE A 48 -3.64 -16.01 -6.46
CA PHE A 48 -2.77 -15.91 -7.63
C PHE A 48 -2.36 -17.28 -8.17
N ASP A 49 -1.47 -18.00 -7.47
CA ASP A 49 -0.83 -19.21 -8.00
C ASP A 49 -1.83 -20.33 -8.30
N VAL A 50 -2.80 -20.57 -7.41
CA VAL A 50 -3.79 -21.64 -7.58
C VAL A 50 -4.73 -21.36 -8.76
N PRO A 51 -5.37 -20.17 -8.87
CA PRO A 51 -6.13 -19.81 -10.06
C PRO A 51 -5.29 -19.88 -11.34
N MET A 52 -4.07 -19.35 -11.32
CA MET A 52 -3.17 -19.35 -12.48
C MET A 52 -2.83 -20.78 -12.92
N LEU A 53 -2.44 -21.64 -11.99
CA LEU A 53 -2.10 -23.04 -12.26
C LEU A 53 -3.31 -23.81 -12.80
N SER A 54 -4.50 -23.57 -12.24
CA SER A 54 -5.75 -24.16 -12.73
C SER A 54 -6.03 -23.76 -14.19
N GLU A 55 -5.90 -22.47 -14.51
CA GLU A 55 -6.10 -21.96 -15.88
C GLU A 55 -5.07 -22.54 -16.86
N GLU A 56 -3.81 -22.69 -16.44
CA GLU A 56 -2.75 -23.24 -17.30
C GLU A 56 -2.94 -24.76 -17.56
N PHE A 57 -3.40 -25.53 -16.57
CA PHE A 57 -3.80 -26.93 -16.79
C PHE A 57 -4.97 -27.05 -17.78
N LEU A 58 -5.99 -26.20 -17.62
CA LEU A 58 -7.13 -26.15 -18.55
C LEU A 58 -6.68 -25.79 -19.98
N ARG A 59 -5.79 -24.80 -20.15
CA ARG A 59 -5.20 -24.42 -21.46
C ARG A 59 -4.34 -25.52 -22.09
N ALA A 60 -3.71 -26.35 -21.25
CA ALA A 60 -2.97 -27.53 -21.68
C ALA A 60 -3.86 -28.73 -22.03
N GLY A 61 -5.17 -28.69 -21.69
CA GLY A 61 -6.08 -29.81 -21.86
C GLY A 61 -5.78 -30.97 -20.91
N VAL A 62 -5.15 -30.69 -19.76
CA VAL A 62 -4.85 -31.67 -18.72
C VAL A 62 -5.89 -31.53 -17.62
N ASP A 63 -6.60 -32.62 -17.33
CA ASP A 63 -7.59 -32.67 -16.25
C ASP A 63 -6.86 -32.73 -14.90
N PHE A 64 -6.72 -31.57 -14.26
CA PHE A 64 -6.15 -31.42 -12.93
C PHE A 64 -7.23 -30.91 -11.98
N ASP A 65 -7.89 -31.85 -11.30
CA ASP A 65 -9.01 -31.56 -10.42
C ASP A 65 -8.56 -30.89 -9.11
N MET A 66 -8.65 -29.57 -9.09
CA MET A 66 -8.35 -28.73 -7.93
C MET A 66 -9.30 -28.99 -6.75
N SER A 67 -10.50 -29.56 -6.96
CA SER A 67 -11.47 -29.78 -5.87
C SER A 67 -11.08 -30.91 -4.92
N LYS A 68 -10.20 -31.81 -5.37
CA LYS A 68 -9.69 -32.94 -4.56
C LYS A 68 -8.56 -32.55 -3.61
N ARG A 69 -8.09 -31.30 -3.65
CA ARG A 69 -6.90 -30.84 -2.94
C ARG A 69 -7.26 -29.84 -1.85
N LYS A 70 -6.47 -29.83 -0.78
CA LYS A 70 -6.51 -28.76 0.23
C LYS A 70 -5.55 -27.66 -0.15
N PHE A 71 -5.93 -26.44 0.21
CA PHE A 71 -5.15 -25.24 -0.03
C PHE A 71 -4.82 -24.58 1.30
N VAL A 72 -3.52 -24.38 1.54
CA VAL A 72 -3.01 -23.67 2.71
C VAL A 72 -2.35 -22.38 2.24
N ASP A 73 -3.04 -21.26 2.43
CA ASP A 73 -2.47 -19.95 2.16
C ASP A 73 -1.90 -19.34 3.45
N VAL A 74 -0.57 -19.35 3.52
CA VAL A 74 0.19 -18.85 4.67
C VAL A 74 -0.06 -17.35 4.88
N GLN A 75 -0.33 -16.58 3.81
CA GLN A 75 -0.66 -15.17 3.95
C GLN A 75 -2.02 -14.98 4.64
N ILE A 76 -3.01 -15.79 4.29
CA ILE A 76 -4.33 -15.75 4.94
C ILE A 76 -4.20 -16.11 6.42
N ILE A 77 -3.39 -17.12 6.75
CA ILE A 77 -3.12 -17.48 8.14
C ILE A 77 -2.44 -16.32 8.86
N PHE A 78 -1.37 -15.76 8.30
CA PHE A 78 -0.65 -14.62 8.87
C PHE A 78 -1.59 -13.44 9.13
N HIS A 79 -2.37 -13.01 8.14
CA HIS A 79 -3.31 -11.89 8.31
C HIS A 79 -4.43 -12.16 9.32
N LYS A 80 -4.85 -13.43 9.50
CA LYS A 80 -5.83 -13.81 10.51
C LYS A 80 -5.23 -13.93 11.92
N LYS A 81 -3.96 -14.28 12.03
CA LYS A 81 -3.26 -14.49 13.30
C LYS A 81 -2.57 -13.23 13.81
N GLU A 82 -2.17 -12.35 12.91
CA GLU A 82 -1.52 -11.07 13.17
C GLU A 82 -2.37 -9.90 12.62
N PRO A 83 -3.59 -9.69 13.15
CA PRO A 83 -4.43 -8.57 12.73
C PRO A 83 -3.77 -7.22 13.08
N ARG A 84 -3.89 -6.26 12.17
CA ARG A 84 -3.40 -4.88 12.36
C ARG A 84 -4.48 -3.99 12.99
N THR A 85 -4.95 -4.37 14.16
CA THR A 85 -5.97 -3.64 14.92
C THR A 85 -5.42 -3.14 16.26
N LEU A 86 -6.05 -2.13 16.85
CA LEU A 86 -5.67 -1.63 18.17
C LEU A 86 -5.78 -2.75 19.23
N GLU A 87 -6.84 -3.56 19.19
CA GLU A 87 -7.02 -4.71 20.07
C GLU A 87 -5.83 -5.70 19.98
N ALA A 88 -5.40 -6.02 18.76
CA ALA A 88 -4.28 -6.93 18.54
C ALA A 88 -2.95 -6.32 19.02
N ALA A 89 -2.72 -5.04 18.75
CA ALA A 89 -1.56 -4.32 19.24
C ALA A 89 -1.56 -4.25 20.77
N TYR A 90 -2.70 -3.95 21.39
CA TYR A 90 -2.84 -3.86 22.84
C TYR A 90 -2.60 -5.21 23.52
N LYS A 91 -3.12 -6.29 22.93
CA LYS A 91 -2.84 -7.65 23.38
C LYS A 91 -1.37 -8.03 23.22
N PHE A 92 -0.76 -7.69 22.08
CA PHE A 92 0.63 -8.04 21.78
C PHE A 92 1.62 -7.27 22.66
N TYR A 93 1.50 -5.95 22.72
CA TYR A 93 2.45 -5.09 23.43
C TYR A 93 2.18 -4.99 24.93
N CYS A 94 0.90 -5.00 25.34
CA CYS A 94 0.51 -4.76 26.73
C CYS A 94 -0.01 -6.02 27.44
N GLY A 95 -0.26 -7.12 26.73
CA GLY A 95 -0.80 -8.35 27.30
C GLY A 95 -2.25 -8.22 27.81
N LYS A 96 -2.99 -7.21 27.33
CA LYS A 96 -4.33 -6.86 27.81
C LYS A 96 -5.38 -7.02 26.71
N GLU A 97 -6.60 -7.38 27.11
CA GLU A 97 -7.76 -7.38 26.23
C GLU A 97 -8.42 -5.99 26.23
N LEU A 98 -8.90 -5.54 25.07
CA LEU A 98 -9.55 -4.23 24.94
C LEU A 98 -11.05 -4.34 25.28
N GLU A 99 -11.40 -4.11 26.53
CA GLU A 99 -12.79 -4.03 26.98
C GLU A 99 -13.44 -2.69 26.56
N ASN A 100 -14.74 -2.69 26.21
CA ASN A 100 -15.47 -1.51 25.71
C ASN A 100 -14.80 -0.84 24.49
N ALA A 101 -14.25 -1.67 23.59
CA ALA A 101 -13.77 -1.24 22.28
C ALA A 101 -14.81 -0.33 21.60
N HIS A 102 -14.35 0.72 20.93
CA HIS A 102 -15.15 1.79 20.31
C HIS A 102 -15.68 2.90 21.24
N SER A 103 -15.34 2.87 22.53
CA SER A 103 -15.40 4.10 23.33
C SER A 103 -14.13 4.93 23.10
N ALA A 104 -14.29 6.23 22.83
CA ALA A 104 -13.17 7.12 22.53
C ALA A 104 -12.11 7.13 23.66
N GLU A 105 -12.55 6.98 24.92
CA GLU A 105 -11.66 6.91 26.07
C GLU A 105 -10.86 5.60 26.12
N ALA A 106 -11.50 4.43 25.98
CA ALA A 106 -10.80 3.15 26.00
C ALA A 106 -9.78 3.06 24.86
N ASP A 107 -10.17 3.52 23.65
CA ASP A 107 -9.28 3.52 22.49
C ASP A 107 -8.09 4.49 22.71
N THR A 108 -8.32 5.65 23.35
CA THR A 108 -7.25 6.61 23.68
C THR A 108 -6.25 6.02 24.68
N ILE A 109 -6.75 5.39 25.74
CA ILE A 109 -5.90 4.78 26.78
C ILE A 109 -5.10 3.61 26.19
N ALA A 110 -5.75 2.72 25.45
CA ALA A 110 -5.07 1.60 24.81
C ALA A 110 -4.01 2.08 23.80
N THR A 111 -4.29 3.13 23.04
CA THR A 111 -3.31 3.72 22.10
C THR A 111 -2.09 4.27 22.84
N TYR A 112 -2.29 4.97 23.96
CA TYR A 112 -1.20 5.47 24.80
C TYR A 112 -0.34 4.32 25.35
N GLU A 113 -0.98 3.30 25.91
CA GLU A 113 -0.26 2.15 26.47
C GLU A 113 0.51 1.39 25.40
N VAL A 114 -0.06 1.21 24.20
CA VAL A 114 0.63 0.61 23.05
C VAL A 114 1.88 1.40 22.69
N LEU A 115 1.78 2.73 22.53
CA LEU A 115 2.94 3.56 22.19
C LEU A 115 4.03 3.44 23.26
N LYS A 116 3.65 3.48 24.54
CA LYS A 116 4.59 3.31 25.64
C LYS A 116 5.30 1.96 25.57
N SER A 117 4.56 0.87 25.36
CA SER A 117 5.13 -0.46 25.23
C SER A 117 5.98 -0.63 23.97
N GLN A 118 5.67 0.06 22.87
CA GLN A 118 6.53 0.09 21.68
C GLN A 118 7.89 0.75 21.98
N LEU A 119 7.89 1.89 22.67
CA LEU A 119 9.11 2.59 23.08
C LEU A 119 9.97 1.76 24.03
N GLU A 120 9.35 0.90 24.84
CA GLU A 120 10.05 -0.05 25.72
C GLU A 120 10.57 -1.28 24.94
N HIS A 121 9.85 -1.71 23.91
CA HIS A 121 10.14 -2.93 23.14
C HIS A 121 11.21 -2.74 22.07
N TYR A 122 11.24 -1.56 21.42
CA TYR A 122 12.13 -1.24 20.30
C TYR A 122 13.24 -0.28 20.73
N PRO A 123 14.49 -0.74 20.91
CA PRO A 123 15.59 0.11 21.37
C PRO A 123 15.96 1.23 20.39
N ASP A 124 15.61 1.07 19.11
CA ASP A 124 15.81 2.02 18.01
C ASP A 124 14.64 3.01 17.85
N LEU A 125 13.57 2.85 18.64
CA LEU A 125 12.45 3.77 18.64
C LEU A 125 12.69 4.88 19.66
N GLU A 126 13.22 6.01 19.20
CA GLU A 126 13.50 7.15 20.08
C GLU A 126 12.20 7.73 20.66
N ASN A 127 12.19 7.97 21.98
CA ASN A 127 11.09 8.64 22.66
C ASN A 127 11.14 10.16 22.44
N ASP A 128 11.04 10.56 21.18
CA ASP A 128 11.01 11.95 20.73
C ASP A 128 9.92 12.14 19.67
N ILE A 129 9.04 13.12 19.89
CA ILE A 129 7.89 13.35 19.03
C ILE A 129 8.30 13.79 17.62
N ALA A 130 9.39 14.56 17.48
CA ALA A 130 9.85 15.01 16.17
C ALA A 130 10.41 13.83 15.36
N PHE A 131 11.19 12.96 16.00
CA PHE A 131 11.69 11.71 15.42
C PHE A 131 10.54 10.79 14.98
N LEU A 132 9.62 10.46 15.90
CA LEU A 132 8.47 9.59 15.61
C LEU A 132 7.58 10.14 14.49
N SER A 133 7.38 11.45 14.47
CA SER A 133 6.59 12.13 13.43
C SER A 133 7.28 12.04 12.07
N LYS A 134 8.59 12.33 12.02
CA LYS A 134 9.35 12.39 10.78
C LYS A 134 9.60 11.01 10.16
N GLU A 135 10.09 10.07 10.96
CA GLU A 135 10.56 8.78 10.45
C GLU A 135 9.42 7.76 10.27
N TYR A 136 8.38 7.82 11.10
CA TYR A 136 7.31 6.79 11.12
C TYR A 136 5.91 7.28 10.74
N SER A 137 5.67 8.60 10.70
CA SER A 137 4.32 9.14 10.51
C SER A 137 4.16 10.09 9.32
N SER A 138 5.26 10.52 8.71
CA SER A 138 5.24 11.45 7.58
C SER A 138 5.08 10.66 6.26
N PHE A 139 3.83 10.25 5.96
CA PHE A 139 3.54 9.35 4.85
C PHE A 139 3.46 10.00 3.46
N ASN A 140 3.66 11.32 3.33
CA ASN A 140 3.61 12.00 2.04
C ASN A 140 4.27 13.37 2.05
N ASN A 141 4.63 13.83 0.85
CA ASN A 141 5.02 15.21 0.58
C ASN A 141 3.80 16.13 0.46
N ASN A 142 2.67 15.81 1.11
CA ASN A 142 1.47 16.61 0.92
C ASN A 142 1.60 17.95 1.64
N VAL A 143 1.20 19.02 0.94
CA VAL A 143 1.05 20.35 1.53
C VAL A 143 -0.32 20.46 2.21
N ASP A 144 -1.35 19.83 1.64
CA ASP A 144 -2.69 19.73 2.23
C ASP A 144 -3.10 18.27 2.51
N PHE A 145 -3.94 18.04 3.51
CA PHE A 145 -4.32 16.67 3.91
C PHE A 145 -5.02 15.87 2.81
N ALA A 146 -5.65 16.52 1.84
CA ALA A 146 -6.30 15.85 0.72
C ALA A 146 -5.35 15.54 -0.45
N GLY A 147 -4.07 15.91 -0.36
CA GLY A 147 -3.04 15.62 -1.35
C GLY A 147 -3.30 16.28 -2.70
N ARG A 148 -4.00 17.41 -2.72
CA ARG A 148 -4.28 18.22 -3.91
C ARG A 148 -3.09 19.10 -4.27
N ILE A 149 -2.29 19.46 -3.28
CA ILE A 149 -1.04 20.20 -3.37
C ILE A 149 0.03 19.35 -2.67
N VAL A 150 1.15 19.14 -3.34
CA VAL A 150 2.28 18.33 -2.84
C VAL A 150 3.59 19.05 -3.13
N PHE A 151 4.66 18.71 -2.41
CA PHE A 151 6.01 19.08 -2.78
C PHE A 151 6.55 18.13 -3.85
N ASP A 152 7.16 18.69 -4.90
CA ASP A 152 7.97 17.93 -5.84
C ASP A 152 9.33 17.56 -5.24
N GLU A 153 10.19 16.91 -6.04
CA GLU A 153 11.55 16.52 -5.66
C GLU A 153 12.47 17.70 -5.31
N ASN A 154 12.13 18.91 -5.77
CA ASN A 154 12.88 20.13 -5.50
C ASN A 154 12.30 20.93 -4.33
N GLY A 155 11.27 20.41 -3.65
CA GLY A 155 10.60 21.09 -2.55
C GLY A 155 9.65 22.21 -2.99
N ILE A 156 9.19 22.19 -4.24
CA ILE A 156 8.25 23.19 -4.79
C ILE A 156 6.82 22.71 -4.63
N GLU A 157 5.92 23.58 -4.13
CA GLU A 157 4.49 23.26 -4.08
C GLU A 157 3.90 23.17 -5.50
N ILE A 158 3.45 21.97 -5.88
CA ILE A 158 2.81 21.67 -7.17
C ILE A 158 1.38 21.16 -6.98
N PHE A 159 0.53 21.37 -7.97
CA PHE A 159 -0.78 20.72 -8.01
C PHE A 159 -0.64 19.22 -8.32
N ASN A 160 -1.36 18.37 -7.61
CA ASN A 160 -1.37 16.91 -7.82
C ASN A 160 -2.65 16.41 -8.51
N PHE A 161 -3.45 17.31 -9.08
CA PHE A 161 -4.73 16.99 -9.71
C PHE A 161 -5.08 17.93 -10.87
N GLY A 162 -6.08 17.53 -11.66
CA GLY A 162 -6.68 18.35 -12.70
C GLY A 162 -5.73 18.71 -13.84
N LYS A 163 -6.13 19.70 -14.66
CA LYS A 163 -5.37 20.16 -15.84
C LYS A 163 -3.98 20.72 -15.53
N HIS A 164 -3.73 21.09 -14.27
CA HIS A 164 -2.48 21.68 -13.81
C HIS A 164 -1.64 20.72 -12.98
N LYS A 165 -1.94 19.41 -13.00
CA LYS A 165 -1.14 18.40 -12.31
C LYS A 165 0.34 18.49 -12.72
N GLY A 166 1.24 18.50 -11.75
CA GLY A 166 2.68 18.64 -11.92
C GLY A 166 3.19 20.08 -12.07
N LYS A 167 2.30 21.08 -12.15
CA LYS A 167 2.69 22.49 -12.27
C LYS A 167 2.80 23.16 -10.91
N SER A 168 3.73 24.10 -10.81
CA SER A 168 3.89 24.98 -9.63
C SER A 168 2.58 25.71 -9.32
N VAL A 169 2.17 25.66 -8.05
CA VAL A 169 1.00 26.39 -7.57
C VAL A 169 1.18 27.88 -7.78
N THR A 170 2.35 28.42 -7.43
CA THR A 170 2.63 29.87 -7.54
C THR A 170 2.58 30.33 -8.98
N GLN A 171 3.15 29.54 -9.91
CA GLN A 171 3.07 29.83 -11.33
C GLN A 171 1.62 29.83 -11.85
N VAL A 172 0.85 28.80 -11.54
CA VAL A 172 -0.55 28.70 -12.00
C VAL A 172 -1.40 29.83 -11.45
N LEU A 173 -1.21 30.23 -10.18
CA LEU A 173 -1.96 31.35 -9.61
C LEU A 173 -1.58 32.70 -10.21
N ARG A 174 -0.36 32.83 -10.75
CA ARG A 174 0.13 34.01 -11.45
C ARG A 174 -0.40 34.08 -12.89
N ASP A 175 -0.29 32.96 -13.61
CA ASP A 175 -0.66 32.86 -15.02
C ASP A 175 -2.19 32.78 -15.20
N GLU A 176 -2.89 32.14 -14.27
CA GLU A 176 -4.35 31.98 -14.26
C GLU A 176 -4.97 32.38 -12.90
N PRO A 177 -5.04 33.69 -12.56
CA PRO A 177 -5.57 34.13 -11.25
C PRO A 177 -7.01 33.67 -10.95
N SER A 178 -7.81 33.44 -11.98
CA SER A 178 -9.18 32.91 -11.85
C SER A 178 -9.21 31.48 -11.29
N TYR A 179 -8.12 30.72 -11.40
CA TYR A 179 -8.00 29.37 -10.85
C TYR A 179 -8.07 29.37 -9.32
N TYR A 180 -7.57 30.43 -8.67
CA TYR A 180 -7.75 30.62 -7.23
C TYR A 180 -9.22 30.68 -6.87
N SER A 181 -9.99 31.58 -7.51
CA SER A 181 -11.41 31.76 -7.21
C SER A 181 -12.20 30.47 -7.48
N TRP A 182 -11.91 29.78 -8.58
CA TRP A 182 -12.51 28.48 -8.87
C TRP A 182 -12.28 27.44 -7.76
N MET A 183 -11.07 27.36 -7.21
CA MET A 183 -10.79 26.46 -6.08
C MET A 183 -11.46 26.91 -4.78
N MET A 184 -11.54 28.22 -4.53
CA MET A 184 -12.19 28.76 -3.33
C MET A 184 -13.70 28.57 -3.34
N ASP A 185 -14.33 28.69 -4.51
CA ASP A 185 -15.78 28.51 -4.69
C ASP A 185 -16.17 27.04 -4.87
N GLY A 186 -15.24 26.21 -5.36
CA GLY A 186 -15.44 24.79 -5.59
C GLY A 186 -15.51 23.95 -4.30
N ASP A 187 -15.93 22.69 -4.46
CA ASP A 187 -16.03 21.71 -3.37
C ASP A 187 -14.66 21.09 -3.06
N PHE A 188 -13.79 21.90 -2.45
CA PHE A 188 -12.48 21.48 -1.95
C PHE A 188 -12.46 21.51 -0.41
N PRO A 189 -11.71 20.59 0.23
CA PRO A 189 -11.50 20.61 1.67
C PRO A 189 -10.96 21.96 2.15
N LEU A 190 -11.42 22.40 3.33
CA LEU A 190 -11.05 23.70 3.88
C LEU A 190 -9.53 23.83 4.10
N ASN A 191 -8.85 22.73 4.45
CA ASN A 191 -7.40 22.72 4.58
C ASN A 191 -6.70 22.98 3.23
N THR A 192 -7.16 22.38 2.13
CA THR A 192 -6.67 22.67 0.77
C THR A 192 -6.82 24.15 0.43
N LYS A 193 -8.00 24.72 0.69
CA LYS A 193 -8.27 26.16 0.46
C LYS A 193 -7.35 27.04 1.31
N GLN A 194 -7.21 26.71 2.59
CA GLN A 194 -6.33 27.42 3.52
C GLN A 194 -4.87 27.39 3.06
N MET A 195 -4.36 26.24 2.62
CA MET A 195 -2.98 26.12 2.12
C MET A 195 -2.78 26.90 0.83
N LEU A 196 -3.75 26.85 -0.10
CA LEU A 196 -3.72 27.63 -1.33
C LEU A 196 -3.62 29.14 -1.04
N THR A 197 -4.41 29.64 -0.08
CA THR A 197 -4.34 31.04 0.36
C THR A 197 -2.99 31.38 1.00
N LYS A 198 -2.42 30.51 1.83
CA LYS A 198 -1.09 30.72 2.42
C LYS A 198 0.00 30.83 1.36
N ILE A 199 -0.02 29.96 0.33
CA ILE A 199 0.92 30.02 -0.79
C ILE A 199 0.78 31.36 -1.52
N ARG A 200 -0.46 31.76 -1.85
CA ARG A 200 -0.75 33.02 -2.54
C ARG A 200 -0.26 34.25 -1.76
N LEU A 201 -0.50 34.29 -0.45
CA LEU A 201 -0.06 35.42 0.39
C LEU A 201 1.45 35.50 0.54
N ARG A 202 2.16 34.36 0.57
CA ARG A 202 3.64 34.33 0.58
C ARG A 202 4.22 34.97 -0.68
N GLU A 203 3.66 34.67 -1.85
CA GLU A 203 4.07 35.28 -3.12
C GLU A 203 3.77 36.78 -3.23
N MET A 204 2.76 37.29 -2.52
CA MET A 204 2.43 38.72 -2.54
C MET A 204 3.31 39.55 -1.62
N ASN A 205 3.92 38.93 -0.62
CA ASN A 205 4.71 39.60 0.43
C ASN A 205 6.23 39.36 0.30
N GLY A 206 6.68 38.55 -0.66
CA GLY A 206 8.08 38.30 -0.99
C GLY A 206 8.43 38.89 -2.34
#